data_AF-A0A1Q8ALC9-F1
#
_entry.id   AF-A0A1Q8ALC9-F1
#
_cell.length_a   1.000
_cell.length_b   1.000
_cell.length_c   1.000
_cell.angle_alpha   90.00
_cell.angle_beta   90.00
_cell.angle_gamma   90.00
#
_symmetry.space_group_name_H-M   'P 1'
#
loop_
_entity.id
_entity.type
_entity.pdbx_description
1 polymer ?
#
loop_
_entity_poly.entity_id
_entity_poly.type
_entity_poly.pdbx_seq_one_letter_code
_entity_poly.pdbx_strand_id
1 'polypeptide(L)' 'MLASRDEFVVKLPRQRVDALVAEGFGKRFDPRRKGKLMKEWLVVAPGFEDRWLPLAIEALEFVAPKR' A
#
# COMPACT_ATOMS: atom_id res chain seq x y z
N MET A 1 7.73 3.24 -3.44
CA MET A 1 7.14 4.06 -2.36
C MET A 1 6.88 5.44 -2.93
N LEU A 2 5.67 5.96 -2.80
CA LEU A 2 5.36 7.35 -3.14
C LEU A 2 4.80 8.00 -1.88
N ALA A 3 5.41 9.08 -1.40
CA ALA A 3 4.82 9.96 -0.41
C ALA A 3 4.20 11.13 -1.17
N SER A 4 2.88 11.23 -1.18
CA SER A 4 2.17 12.35 -1.81
C SER A 4 1.22 12.92 -0.78
N ARG A 5 1.44 14.18 -0.37
CA ARG A 5 0.58 14.89 0.59
C ARG A 5 0.34 14.09 1.88
N ASP A 6 1.43 13.70 2.56
CA ASP A 6 1.44 12.97 3.83
C ASP A 6 0.84 11.55 3.81
N GLU A 7 0.41 11.05 2.65
CA GLU A 7 -0.06 9.67 2.49
C GLU A 7 1.11 8.75 2.10
N PHE A 8 1.37 7.70 2.89
CA PHE A 8 2.32 6.65 2.57
C PHE A 8 1.67 5.59 1.69
N VAL A 9 2.14 5.48 0.44
CA VAL A 9 1.59 4.55 -0.55
C VAL A 9 2.61 3.46 -0.91
N VAL A 10 2.18 2.20 -0.77
CA VAL A 10 2.99 1.01 -1.05
C VAL A 10 2.31 0.08 -2.06
N LYS A 11 3.14 -0.58 -2.86
CA LYS A 11 2.70 -1.62 -3.80
C LYS A 11 2.93 -2.98 -3.17
N LEU A 12 1.86 -3.75 -2.98
CA LEU A 12 1.86 -5.05 -2.33
C LEU A 12 1.04 -6.04 -3.16
N PRO A 13 1.23 -7.37 -2.97
CA PRO A 13 0.35 -8.36 -3.57
C PRO A 13 -1.12 -8.04 -3.26
N ARG A 14 -2.00 -8.24 -4.24
CA ARG A 14 -3.44 -7.95 -4.08
C ARG A 14 -4.03 -8.55 -2.79
N GLN A 15 -3.71 -9.81 -2.49
CA GLN A 15 -4.21 -10.49 -1.29
C GLN A 15 -3.78 -9.77 0.00
N ARG A 16 -2.55 -9.23 0.02
CA ARG A 16 -2.03 -8.48 1.16
C ARG A 16 -2.72 -7.13 1.31
N VAL A 17 -2.99 -6.43 0.19
CA VAL A 17 -3.80 -5.21 0.19
C VAL A 17 -5.21 -5.50 0.71
N ASP A 18 -5.83 -6.60 0.28
CA ASP A 18 -7.18 -6.99 0.70
C ASP A 18 -7.25 -7.24 2.22
N ALA A 19 -6.24 -7.93 2.78
CA ALA A 19 -6.11 -8.15 4.22
C ALA A 19 -5.94 -6.83 5.01
N LEU A 20 -4.99 -5.98 4.60
CA LEU A 20 -4.72 -4.71 5.28
C LEU A 20 -5.92 -3.75 5.24
N VAL A 21 -6.70 -3.77 4.16
CA VAL A 21 -7.95 -3.00 4.07
C VAL A 21 -9.03 -3.58 4.99
N ALA A 22 -9.18 -4.92 5.04
CA ALA A 22 -10.14 -5.57 5.93
C ALA A 22 -9.82 -5.35 7.41
N GLU A 23 -8.53 -5.28 7.75
CA GLU A 23 -8.03 -4.99 9.10
C GLU A 23 -8.08 -3.49 9.46
N GLY A 24 -8.42 -2.60 8.52
CA GLY A 24 -8.54 -1.16 8.76
C GLY A 24 -7.23 -0.37 8.73
N PHE A 25 -6.12 -0.97 8.30
CA PHE A 25 -4.80 -0.33 8.23
C PHE A 25 -4.63 0.62 7.03
N GLY A 26 -5.62 0.70 6.14
CA GLY A 26 -5.55 1.58 4.98
C GLY A 26 -6.68 1.40 3.98
N LYS A 27 -6.53 2.05 2.83
CA LYS A 27 -7.47 2.02 1.71
C LYS A 27 -6.73 1.73 0.41
N ARG A 28 -7.43 1.18 -0.59
CA ARG A 28 -6.85 1.03 -1.93
C ARG A 28 -6.53 2.40 -2.53
N PHE A 29 -5.41 2.48 -3.23
CA PHE A 29 -5.00 3.72 -3.89
C PHE A 29 -5.83 3.98 -5.16
N ASP A 30 -6.40 5.18 -5.26
CA ASP A 30 -7.03 5.73 -6.47
C ASP A 30 -6.17 6.88 -7.03
N PRO A 31 -5.23 6.60 -7.95
CA PRO A 31 -4.34 7.63 -8.49
C PRO A 31 -5.07 8.73 -9.28
N ARG A 32 -6.27 8.45 -9.79
CA ARG A 32 -7.01 9.39 -10.65
C ARG A 32 -8.25 9.98 -9.97
N ARG A 33 -8.57 9.59 -8.74
CA ARG A 33 -9.80 9.98 -8.01
C ARG A 33 -11.06 9.88 -8.87
N LYS A 34 -11.07 8.91 -9.79
CA LYS A 34 -12.13 8.65 -10.77
C LYS A 34 -12.65 7.22 -10.67
N GLY A 35 -12.40 6.55 -9.53
CA GLY A 35 -12.91 5.21 -9.23
C GLY A 35 -12.08 4.05 -9.79
N LYS A 36 -10.94 4.32 -10.45
CA LYS A 36 -10.05 3.25 -10.94
C LYS A 36 -9.06 2.84 -9.86
N LEU A 37 -9.56 2.08 -8.88
CA LEU A 37 -8.75 1.55 -7.78
C LEU A 37 -7.66 0.61 -8.30
N MET A 38 -6.42 0.85 -7.89
CA MET A 38 -5.33 -0.06 -8.15
C MET A 38 -5.34 -1.16 -7.08
N LYS A 39 -5.57 -2.41 -7.50
CA LYS A 39 -5.79 -3.55 -6.59
C LYS A 39 -4.54 -3.95 -5.79
N GLU A 40 -3.36 -3.57 -6.27
CA GLU A 40 -2.06 -3.90 -5.67
C GLU A 40 -1.42 -2.70 -4.95
N TRP A 41 -2.17 -1.62 -4.74
CA TRP A 41 -1.65 -0.41 -4.11
C TRP A 41 -2.48 -0.04 -2.90
N LEU A 42 -1.80 0.17 -1.78
CA LEU A 42 -2.38 0.54 -0.50
C LEU A 42 -1.91 1.94 -0.12
N VAL A 43 -2.85 2.77 0.33
CA VAL A 43 -2.59 3.98 1.11
C VAL A 43 -2.73 3.61 2.57
N VAL A 44 -1.64 3.73 3.33
CA VAL A 44 -1.65 3.45 4.78
C VAL A 44 -2.35 4.60 5.50
N ALA A 45 -3.23 4.25 6.43
CA ALA A 45 -3.96 5.24 7.22
C ALA A 45 -2.99 6.01 8.16
N PRO A 46 -3.29 7.28 8.48
CA PRO A 46 -2.52 8.03 9.49
C PRO A 46 -2.59 7.33 10.85
N GLY A 47 -1.53 7.42 11.65
CA GLY A 47 -1.44 6.76 12.97
C GLY A 47 -0.87 5.33 12.94
N PHE A 48 -0.40 4.86 11.78
CA PHE A 48 0.29 3.58 11.61
C PHE A 48 1.71 3.75 11.05
N GLU A 49 2.41 4.80 11.48
CA GLU A 49 3.76 5.15 11.01
C GLU A 49 4.78 4.05 11.35
N ASP A 50 4.57 3.33 12.45
CA ASP A 50 5.36 2.16 12.86
C ASP A 50 5.33 1.03 11.81
N ARG A 51 4.25 0.97 11.01
CA ARG A 51 4.07 -0.03 9.94
C ARG A 51 4.72 0.37 8.63
N TRP A 52 5.22 1.60 8.49
CA TRP A 52 5.75 2.06 7.21
C TRP A 52 6.99 1.28 6.77
N LEU A 53 7.94 1.09 7.69
CA LEU A 53 9.16 0.34 7.41
C LEU A 53 8.89 -1.12 7.01
N PRO A 54 8.15 -1.94 7.79
CA PRO A 54 7.88 -3.32 7.40
C PRO A 54 7.10 -3.42 6.08
N LEU A 55 6.12 -2.53 5.84
CA LEU A 55 5.38 -2.51 4.57
C LEU A 55 6.26 -2.09 3.38
N ALA A 56 7.25 -1.21 3.58
CA ALA A 56 8.22 -0.85 2.56
C ALA A 56 9.13 -2.04 2.19
N ILE A 57 9.53 -2.84 3.19
CA ILE A 57 10.31 -4.07 2.97
C ILE A 57 9.48 -5.09 2.19
N GLU A 58 8.24 -5.36 2.61
CA GLU A 58 7.33 -6.27 1.88
C GLU A 58 7.13 -5.81 0.41
N ALA A 59 7.00 -4.50 0.19
CA ALA A 59 6.87 -3.94 -1.15
C ALA A 59 8.13 -4.13 -1.99
N LEU A 60 9.32 -4.01 -1.39
CA LEU A 60 10.60 -4.25 -2.06
C LEU A 60 10.75 -5.72 -2.47
N GLU A 61 10.41 -6.64 -1.58
CA GLU A 61 10.42 -8.08 -1.85
C GLU A 61 9.43 -8.45 -2.96
N PHE A 62 8.26 -7.82 -2.99
CA PHE A 62 7.25 -8.07 -4.03
C PHE A 62 7.69 -7.64 -5.42
N VAL A 63 8.39 -6.51 -5.54
CA VAL A 63 8.89 -6.01 -6.85
C VAL A 63 10.25 -6.59 -7.24
N ALA A 64 10.93 -7.27 -6.31
CA ALA A 64 12.20 -7.91 -6.59
C ALA A 64 12.04 -8.93 -7.72
N PRO A 65 13.01 -9.02 -8.65
CA PRO A 65 12.96 -10.01 -9.72
C PRO A 65 12.94 -11.41 -9.12
N LYS A 66 11.96 -12.23 -9.53
CA LYS A 66 11.97 -13.67 -9.23
C LYS A 66 13.16 -14.27 -9.98
N ARG A 67 14.14 -14.77 -9.22
CA ARG A 67 15.27 -15.55 -9.76
C ARG A 67 14.79 -16.88 -10.30
#